data_AF-A0A7U2F335-F1
#
_entry.id   AF-A0A7U2F335-F1
#
_cell.length_a   1.000
_cell.length_b   1.000
_cell.length_c   1.000
_cell.angle_alpha   90.00
_cell.angle_beta   90.00
_cell.angle_gamma   90.00
#
_symmetry.space_group_name_H-M   'P 1'
#
loop_
_entity.id
_entity.type
_entity.pdbx_description
1 polymer ?
#
loop_
_entity_poly.entity_id
_entity_poly.type
_entity_poly.pdbx_seq_one_letter_code
_entity_poly.pdbx_strand_id
1 'polypeptide(L)'
;MASLKSPSRIIQLATTILESVTIIDHGLASDGIASPTFDEASFKILPELSAHHDAVLDVISELLDLLLEPLDLIHRHSGYNNSVCMQAISEFKIADLVPLRGQISCDDIATQTPITSEMTARLLRYAMTMRIFREPEPGMVVHTAVSEPCAGQ
;
A
#
# COMPACT_ATOMS: atom_id res chain seq x y z
N MET A 1 28.82 39.50 -3.39
CA MET A 1 28.71 38.15 -4.00
C MET A 1 27.72 37.37 -3.15
N ALA A 2 26.52 37.12 -3.69
CA ALA A 2 25.46 36.43 -2.94
C ALA A 2 25.83 34.95 -2.79
N SER A 3 25.88 34.46 -1.55
CA SER A 3 26.07 33.05 -1.24
C SER A 3 24.87 32.28 -1.78
N LEU A 4 25.07 31.46 -2.83
CA LEU A 4 24.07 30.53 -3.33
C LEU A 4 23.80 29.52 -2.21
N LYS A 5 22.73 29.76 -1.46
CA LYS A 5 22.30 28.87 -0.38
C LYS A 5 21.92 27.55 -1.04
N SER A 6 22.73 26.51 -0.81
CA SER A 6 22.41 25.16 -1.30
C SER A 6 20.97 24.82 -0.94
N PRO A 7 20.20 24.22 -1.86
CA PRO A 7 18.81 23.85 -1.58
C PRO A 7 18.77 22.96 -0.34
N SER A 8 17.75 23.13 0.51
CA SER A 8 17.57 22.30 1.69
C SER A 8 17.44 20.82 1.30
N ARG A 9 17.79 19.90 2.21
CA ARG A 9 17.75 18.46 1.95
C ARG A 9 16.37 18.01 1.44
N ILE A 10 15.29 18.49 2.05
CA ILE A 10 13.92 18.20 1.64
C ILE A 10 13.62 18.62 0.18
N ILE A 11 14.19 19.73 -0.29
CA ILE A 11 14.04 20.19 -1.68
C ILE A 11 14.85 19.30 -2.62
N GLN A 12 16.07 18.92 -2.23
CA GLN A 12 16.90 17.99 -3.01
C GLN A 12 16.21 16.65 -3.20
N LEU A 13 15.65 16.08 -2.12
CA LEU A 13 14.90 14.82 -2.16
C LEU A 13 13.68 14.93 -3.08
N ALA A 14 12.89 16.00 -2.98
CA ALA A 14 11.74 16.23 -3.85
C ALA A 14 12.13 16.33 -5.33
N THR A 15 13.26 16.98 -5.65
CA THR A 15 13.78 17.04 -7.03
C THR A 15 14.16 15.65 -7.53
N THR A 16 14.86 14.84 -6.73
CA THR A 16 15.23 13.46 -7.11
C THR A 16 14.02 12.56 -7.32
N ILE A 17 12.95 12.73 -6.52
CA ILE A 17 11.68 12.02 -6.73
C ILE A 17 11.12 12.38 -8.11
N LEU A 18 11.02 13.67 -8.43
CA LEU A 18 10.47 14.12 -9.70
C LEU A 18 11.26 13.58 -10.90
N GLU A 19 12.59 13.69 -10.86
CA GLU A 19 13.47 13.19 -11.92
C GLU A 19 13.29 11.68 -12.15
N SER A 20 13.33 10.90 -11.08
CA SER A 20 13.27 9.44 -11.17
C SER A 20 11.87 8.94 -11.56
N VAL A 21 10.80 9.54 -11.03
CA VAL A 21 9.42 9.21 -11.43
C VAL A 21 9.15 9.56 -12.89
N THR A 22 9.72 10.66 -13.39
CA THR A 22 9.59 11.04 -14.81
C THR A 22 10.23 10.00 -15.73
N ILE A 23 11.39 9.46 -15.35
CA ILE A 23 12.06 8.39 -16.10
C ILE A 23 11.21 7.11 -16.08
N ILE A 24 10.65 6.75 -14.92
CA ILE A 24 9.77 5.58 -14.79
C ILE A 24 8.53 5.73 -15.67
N ASP A 25 7.82 6.86 -15.59
CA ASP A 25 6.59 7.09 -16.37
C ASP A 25 6.87 7.05 -17.88
N HIS A 26 7.97 7.65 -18.34
CA HIS A 26 8.38 7.56 -19.74
C HIS A 26 8.76 6.14 -20.17
N GLY A 27 9.47 5.38 -19.33
CA GLY A 27 9.85 3.99 -19.63
C GLY A 27 8.63 3.05 -19.69
N LEU A 28 7.63 3.27 -18.85
CA LEU A 28 6.36 2.53 -18.93
C LEU A 28 5.60 2.87 -20.21
N ALA A 29 5.54 4.16 -20.55
CA ALA A 29 4.87 4.62 -21.76
C ALA A 29 5.54 4.09 -23.05
N SER A 30 6.88 3.98 -23.09
CA SER A 30 7.59 3.45 -24.26
C SER A 30 7.28 1.97 -24.52
N ASP A 31 7.05 1.20 -23.46
CA ASP A 31 6.77 -0.23 -23.51
C ASP A 31 5.27 -0.55 -23.61
N GLY A 32 4.43 0.49 -23.67
CA GLY A 32 2.97 0.36 -23.72
C GLY A 32 2.36 -0.18 -22.42
N ILE A 33 3.10 -0.06 -21.31
CA ILE A 33 2.63 -0.47 -19.98
C ILE A 33 1.84 0.71 -19.38
N ALA A 34 0.64 0.44 -18.88
CA ALA A 34 -0.16 1.46 -18.20
C ALA A 34 0.53 1.91 -16.89
N SER A 35 0.42 3.21 -16.58
CA SER A 35 0.96 3.74 -15.33
C SER A 35 0.32 3.05 -14.11
N PRO A 36 1.06 2.84 -13.01
CA PRO A 36 0.55 2.11 -11.86
C PRO A 36 -0.67 2.82 -11.25
N THR A 37 -1.75 2.08 -11.01
CA THR A 37 -2.94 2.57 -10.31
C THR A 37 -3.25 1.69 -9.10
N PHE A 38 -4.15 2.13 -8.23
CA PHE A 38 -4.59 1.34 -7.08
C PHE A 38 -5.60 0.23 -7.45
N ASP A 39 -6.20 0.29 -8.65
CA ASP A 39 -7.26 -0.61 -9.06
C ASP A 39 -6.74 -1.83 -9.84
N GLU A 40 -5.60 -1.73 -10.52
CA GLU A 40 -5.01 -2.83 -11.30
C GLU A 40 -3.85 -3.51 -10.56
N ALA A 41 -3.86 -4.85 -10.56
CA ALA A 41 -2.86 -5.67 -9.89
C ALA A 41 -1.46 -5.41 -10.44
N SER A 42 -0.60 -4.88 -9.57
CA SER A 42 0.86 -4.98 -9.59
C SER A 42 1.50 -4.80 -10.98
N PHE A 43 1.90 -3.57 -11.29
CA PHE A 43 2.92 -3.35 -12.32
C PHE A 43 4.19 -4.10 -11.90
N LYS A 44 4.72 -4.95 -12.79
CA LYS A 44 6.03 -5.56 -12.59
C LYS A 44 7.09 -4.54 -12.98
N ILE A 45 7.94 -4.19 -12.03
CA ILE A 45 9.08 -3.30 -12.29
C ILE A 45 9.95 -3.94 -13.35
N LEU A 46 10.10 -3.19 -14.44
CA LEU A 46 10.94 -3.55 -15.54
C LEU A 46 12.41 -3.47 -15.09
N PRO A 47 13.27 -4.47 -15.38
CA PRO A 47 14.63 -4.53 -14.84
C PRO A 47 15.46 -3.27 -15.09
N GLU A 48 15.32 -2.64 -16.25
CA GLU A 48 15.98 -1.38 -16.63
C GLU A 48 15.54 -0.17 -15.79
N LEU A 49 14.36 -0.22 -15.18
CA LEU A 49 13.83 0.85 -14.32
C LEU A 49 14.05 0.58 -12.83
N SER A 50 14.55 -0.61 -12.46
CA SER A 50 14.76 -1.02 -11.06
C SER A 50 15.59 -0.02 -10.25
N ALA A 51 16.70 0.48 -10.81
CA ALA A 51 17.55 1.44 -10.13
C ALA A 51 16.84 2.77 -9.81
N HIS A 52 15.99 3.25 -10.73
CA HIS A 52 15.20 4.47 -10.51
C HIS A 52 14.05 4.21 -9.54
N HIS A 53 13.45 3.02 -9.59
CA HIS A 53 12.44 2.61 -8.64
C HIS A 53 12.98 2.57 -7.21
N ASP A 54 14.12 1.90 -6.99
CA ASP A 54 14.76 1.80 -5.67
C ASP A 54 15.18 3.19 -5.16
N ALA A 55 15.76 4.02 -6.02
CA ALA A 55 16.10 5.40 -5.67
C ALA A 55 14.87 6.22 -5.23
N VAL A 56 13.72 6.07 -5.89
CA VAL A 56 12.48 6.75 -5.48
C VAL A 56 12.02 6.27 -4.11
N LEU A 57 12.02 4.96 -3.87
CA LEU A 57 11.57 4.40 -2.59
C LEU A 57 12.46 4.82 -1.42
N ASP A 58 13.78 4.82 -1.62
CA ASP A 58 14.74 5.27 -0.62
C ASP A 58 14.55 6.76 -0.30
N VAL A 59 14.41 7.60 -1.34
CA VAL A 59 14.24 9.05 -1.20
C VAL A 59 12.89 9.40 -0.56
N ILE A 60 11.80 8.68 -0.90
CA ILE A 60 10.50 8.85 -0.25
C ILE A 60 10.59 8.46 1.23
N SER A 61 11.28 7.37 1.54
CA SER A 61 11.45 6.92 2.93
C SER A 61 12.20 7.96 3.75
N GLU A 62 13.33 8.47 3.25
CA GLU A 62 14.09 9.54 3.91
C GLU A 62 13.26 10.83 4.06
N LEU A 63 12.57 11.25 2.99
CA LEU A 63 11.75 12.46 3.04
C LEU A 63 10.63 12.35 4.06
N LEU A 64 10.00 11.18 4.14
CA LEU A 64 8.93 10.91 5.09
C LEU A 64 9.45 10.90 6.52
N ASP A 65 10.59 10.26 6.78
CA ASP A 65 11.23 10.27 8.10
C ASP A 65 11.63 11.68 8.55
N LEU A 66 12.07 12.54 7.62
CA LEU A 66 12.41 13.95 7.91
C LEU A 66 11.19 14.84 8.20
N LEU A 67 10.00 14.48 7.70
CA LEU A 67 8.78 15.28 7.83
C LEU A 67 7.85 14.83 8.96
N LEU A 68 8.02 13.62 9.49
CA LEU A 68 7.23 13.11 10.61
C LEU A 68 7.66 13.74 11.94
N GLU A 69 6.69 13.98 12.82
CA GLU A 69 7.00 14.31 14.21
C GLU A 69 7.66 13.09 14.90
N PRO A 70 8.53 13.30 15.91
CA PRO A 70 9.29 12.21 16.53
C PRO A 70 8.43 11.05 17.05
N LEU A 71 7.22 11.34 17.56
CA LEU A 71 6.31 10.32 18.08
C LEU A 71 5.67 9.50 16.95
N ASP A 72 5.31 10.15 15.85
CA ASP A 72 4.76 9.48 14.67
C ASP A 72 5.81 8.60 13.99
N LEU A 73 7.07 9.03 14.00
CA LEU A 73 8.19 8.22 13.53
C LEU A 73 8.31 6.92 14.34
N ILE A 74 8.22 6.99 15.67
CA ILE A 74 8.24 5.80 16.55
C ILE A 74 7.01 4.91 16.30
N HIS A 75 5.82 5.49 16.17
CA HIS A 75 4.59 4.74 15.88
C HIS A 75 4.66 4.01 14.54
N ARG A 76 5.18 4.67 13.50
CA ARG A 76 5.40 4.06 12.20
C ARG A 76 6.33 2.84 12.29
N HIS A 77 7.50 3.01 12.91
CA HIS A 77 8.50 1.93 13.03
C HIS A 77 8.05 0.78 13.96
N SER A 78 7.25 1.07 14.98
CA SER A 78 6.69 0.05 15.88
C SER A 78 5.46 -0.67 15.29
N GLY A 79 4.65 0.03 14.51
CA GLY A 79 3.43 -0.49 13.89
C GLY A 79 3.67 -1.59 12.86
N TYR A 80 4.79 -1.55 12.12
CA TYR A 80 5.17 -2.60 11.17
C TYR A 80 5.30 -3.99 11.81
N ASN A 81 5.57 -4.07 13.11
CA ASN A 81 5.83 -5.33 13.80
C ASN A 81 4.58 -5.99 14.41
N ASN A 82 3.40 -5.36 14.37
CA ASN A 82 2.25 -5.87 15.12
C ASN A 82 0.90 -5.66 14.42
N SER A 83 0.78 -6.05 13.15
CA SER A 83 -0.54 -6.07 12.51
C SER A 83 -1.30 -7.34 12.93
N VAL A 84 -1.88 -7.33 14.15
CA VAL A 84 -2.86 -8.33 14.62
C VAL A 84 -3.95 -8.58 13.57
N CYS A 85 -4.27 -7.55 12.79
CA CYS A 85 -5.14 -7.62 11.62
C CYS A 85 -4.67 -8.63 10.55
N MET A 86 -3.41 -8.58 10.13
CA MET A 86 -2.88 -9.53 9.13
C MET A 86 -2.81 -10.95 9.68
N GLN A 87 -2.46 -11.09 10.96
CA GLN A 87 -2.50 -12.40 11.61
C GLN A 87 -3.93 -12.97 11.57
N ALA A 88 -4.94 -12.18 11.95
CA ALA A 88 -6.33 -12.62 11.92
C ALA A 88 -6.83 -12.94 10.51
N ILE A 89 -6.48 -12.12 9.50
CA ILE A 89 -6.84 -12.36 8.10
C ILE A 89 -6.27 -13.71 7.61
N SER A 90 -5.03 -14.01 7.96
CA SER A 90 -4.36 -15.26 7.59
C SER A 90 -4.91 -16.45 8.37
N GLU A 91 -5.00 -16.33 9.70
CA GLU A 91 -5.40 -17.41 10.59
C GLU A 91 -6.85 -17.87 10.36
N PHE A 92 -7.76 -16.94 10.06
CA PHE A 92 -9.15 -17.25 9.73
C PHE A 92 -9.43 -17.37 8.24
N LYS A 93 -8.39 -17.35 7.40
CA LYS A 93 -8.49 -17.44 5.93
C LYS A 93 -9.52 -16.48 5.34
N ILE A 94 -9.57 -15.25 5.87
CA ILE A 94 -10.59 -14.26 5.48
C ILE A 94 -10.46 -13.91 3.99
N ALA A 95 -9.23 -13.90 3.46
CA ALA A 95 -9.00 -13.68 2.03
C ALA A 95 -9.67 -14.73 1.14
N ASP A 96 -9.80 -15.99 1.60
CA ASP A 96 -10.45 -17.07 0.84
C ASP A 96 -11.98 -16.94 0.83
N LEU A 97 -12.53 -16.24 1.83
CA LEU A 97 -13.97 -16.02 1.98
C LEU A 97 -14.46 -14.87 1.10
N VAL A 98 -13.58 -13.94 0.72
CA VAL A 98 -13.91 -12.85 -0.18
C VAL A 98 -13.90 -13.37 -1.63
N PRO A 99 -14.97 -13.18 -2.41
CA PRO A 99 -14.99 -13.65 -3.78
C PRO A 99 -14.03 -12.82 -4.65
N LEU A 100 -13.21 -13.48 -5.46
CA LEU A 100 -12.32 -12.83 -6.46
C LEU A 100 -13.09 -11.90 -7.41
N ARG A 101 -14.35 -12.23 -7.70
CA ARG A 101 -15.26 -11.40 -8.50
C ARG A 101 -16.58 -11.29 -7.77
N GLY A 102 -16.82 -10.14 -7.15
CA GLY A 102 -18.03 -9.88 -6.38
C GLY A 102 -17.71 -9.19 -5.06
N GLN A 103 -18.70 -9.16 -4.18
CA GLN A 103 -18.60 -8.59 -2.84
C GLN A 103 -19.23 -9.54 -1.82
N ILE A 104 -18.72 -9.52 -0.59
CA ILE A 104 -19.27 -10.27 0.55
C ILE A 104 -19.50 -9.32 1.73
N SER A 105 -20.51 -9.59 2.55
CA SER A 105 -20.75 -8.77 3.74
C SER A 105 -19.84 -9.17 4.90
N CYS A 106 -19.53 -8.22 5.79
CA CYS A 106 -18.79 -8.51 7.02
C CYS A 106 -19.54 -9.51 7.91
N ASP A 107 -20.88 -9.49 7.89
CA ASP A 107 -21.72 -10.44 8.60
C ASP A 107 -21.52 -11.86 8.06
N ASP A 108 -21.52 -12.04 6.75
CA ASP A 108 -21.32 -13.35 6.12
C ASP A 108 -19.91 -13.91 6.40
N ILE A 109 -18.88 -13.06 6.42
CA ILE A 109 -17.52 -13.46 6.84
C ILE A 109 -17.53 -13.89 8.31
N ALA A 110 -18.21 -13.15 9.18
CA ALA A 110 -18.30 -13.46 10.60
C ALA A 110 -19.05 -14.78 10.87
N THR A 111 -20.02 -15.16 10.05
CA THR A 111 -20.67 -16.48 10.19
C THR A 111 -19.75 -17.67 9.90
N GLN A 112 -18.68 -17.44 9.15
CA GLN A 112 -17.72 -18.46 8.73
C GLN A 112 -16.43 -18.45 9.57
N THR A 113 -16.34 -17.56 10.55
CA THR A 113 -15.14 -17.37 11.38
C THR A 113 -15.54 -17.29 12.86
N PRO A 114 -14.61 -17.52 13.82
CA PRO A 114 -14.93 -17.44 15.25
C PRO A 114 -15.00 -16.01 15.79
N ILE A 115 -14.94 -14.99 14.93
CA ILE A 115 -14.93 -13.57 15.29
C ILE A 115 -16.29 -12.92 15.05
N THR A 116 -16.64 -11.94 15.89
CA THR A 116 -17.93 -11.23 15.75
C THR A 116 -17.94 -10.37 14.49
N SER A 117 -19.13 -10.06 13.96
CA SER A 117 -19.28 -9.14 12.83
C SER A 117 -18.63 -7.77 13.09
N GLU A 118 -18.81 -7.23 14.29
CA GLU A 118 -18.18 -5.96 14.67
C GLU A 118 -16.65 -6.04 14.62
N MET A 119 -16.07 -7.13 15.13
CA MET A 119 -14.62 -7.33 15.10
C MET A 119 -14.12 -7.54 13.66
N THR A 120 -14.85 -8.31 12.86
CA THR A 120 -14.56 -8.55 11.43
C THR A 120 -14.53 -7.23 10.67
N ALA A 121 -15.55 -6.39 10.83
CA ALA A 121 -15.61 -5.08 10.21
C ALA A 121 -14.46 -4.17 10.66
N ARG A 122 -14.10 -4.19 11.95
CA ARG A 122 -12.96 -3.41 12.47
C ARG A 122 -11.62 -3.86 11.89
N LEU A 123 -11.38 -5.17 11.83
CA LEU A 123 -10.16 -5.74 11.25
C LEU A 123 -10.07 -5.41 9.76
N LEU A 124 -11.15 -5.60 9.00
CA LEU A 124 -11.16 -5.36 7.57
C LEU A 124 -11.05 -3.87 7.23
N ARG A 125 -11.69 -2.97 7.99
CA ARG A 125 -11.50 -1.52 7.82
C ARG A 125 -10.06 -1.09 8.10
N TYR A 126 -9.41 -1.69 9.08
CA TYR A 126 -7.99 -1.45 9.30
C TYR A 126 -7.15 -1.95 8.11
N ALA A 127 -7.41 -3.15 7.60
CA ALA A 127 -6.77 -3.69 6.40
C ALA A 127 -6.97 -2.81 5.15
N MET A 128 -8.14 -2.16 5.03
CA MET A 128 -8.45 -1.22 3.96
C MET A 128 -7.59 0.06 4.04
N THR A 129 -7.19 0.50 5.24
CA THR A 129 -6.22 1.62 5.38
C THR A 129 -4.84 1.26 4.82
N MET A 130 -4.50 -0.03 4.82
CA MET A 130 -3.30 -0.60 4.19
C MET A 130 -3.54 -1.01 2.73
N ARG A 131 -4.70 -0.67 2.14
CA ARG A 131 -5.10 -0.97 0.75
C ARG A 131 -5.23 -2.46 0.42
N ILE A 132 -5.35 -3.32 1.42
CA ILE A 132 -5.43 -4.77 1.25
C ILE A 132 -6.82 -5.17 0.76
N PHE A 133 -7.88 -4.60 1.30
CA PHE A 133 -9.26 -4.78 0.82
C PHE A 133 -9.89 -3.43 0.51
N ARG A 134 -11.11 -3.45 -0.01
CA ARG A 134 -11.92 -2.24 -0.25
C ARG A 134 -13.36 -2.45 0.21
N GLU A 135 -13.98 -1.40 0.75
CA GLU A 135 -15.41 -1.34 1.13
C GLU A 135 -16.13 -0.48 0.08
N PRO A 136 -16.75 -1.06 -0.96
CA PRO A 136 -17.47 -0.29 -1.99
C PRO A 136 -18.76 0.32 -1.43
N GLU A 137 -19.40 -0.39 -0.51
CA GLU A 137 -20.61 0.00 0.20
C GLU A 137 -20.43 -0.34 1.68
N PRO A 138 -21.05 0.40 2.62
CA PRO A 138 -20.92 0.11 4.04
C PRO A 138 -21.25 -1.34 4.39
N GLY A 139 -20.30 -2.06 4.98
CA GLY A 139 -20.41 -3.46 5.37
C GLY A 139 -20.03 -4.47 4.30
N MET A 140 -19.76 -4.04 3.07
CA MET A 140 -19.36 -4.91 1.95
C MET A 140 -17.85 -4.92 1.76
N VAL A 141 -17.30 -6.04 1.34
CA VAL A 141 -15.86 -6.25 1.20
C VAL A 141 -15.56 -6.84 -0.16
N VAL A 142 -14.58 -6.25 -0.86
CA VAL A 142 -14.04 -6.73 -2.13
C VAL A 142 -12.53 -6.82 -2.06
N HIS A 143 -11.97 -7.69 -2.89
CA HIS A 143 -10.53 -7.75 -3.11
C HIS A 143 -10.00 -6.47 -3.76
N THR A 144 -8.72 -6.21 -3.51
CA THR A 144 -7.90 -5.29 -4.30
C THR A 144 -6.78 -6.08 -4.94
N ALA A 145 -6.05 -5.44 -5.86
CA ALA A 145 -4.74 -5.85 -6.36
C ALA A 145 -3.82 -6.51 -5.31
N VAL A 146 -3.87 -6.04 -4.06
CA VAL A 146 -2.99 -6.49 -2.97
C VAL A 146 -3.49 -7.78 -2.32
N SER A 147 -4.80 -7.97 -2.16
CA SER A 147 -5.37 -9.17 -1.53
C SER A 147 -5.74 -10.29 -2.49
N GLU A 148 -5.88 -10.02 -3.80
CA GLU A 148 -6.17 -11.06 -4.79
C GLU A 148 -5.18 -12.24 -4.73
N PRO A 149 -3.85 -12.04 -4.61
CA PRO A 149 -2.89 -13.15 -4.51
C PRO A 149 -2.98 -13.95 -3.19
N CYS A 150 -3.64 -13.40 -2.16
CA CYS A 150 -3.80 -14.07 -0.88
C CYS A 150 -4.96 -15.09 -0.89
N ALA A 151 -5.85 -15.05 -1.89
CA ALA A 151 -6.94 -16.00 -2.02
C ALA A 151 -6.42 -17.36 -2.55
N GLY A 152 -6.76 -18.44 -1.86
CA GLY A 152 -6.42 -19.82 -2.21
C GLY A 152 -5.08 -20.32 -1.69
N GLN A 153 -4.52 -19.70 -0.63
CA GLN A 153 -3.28 -20.13 0.04
C GLN A 153 -3.51 -21.06 1.26
#